data_AF-A0A2E6GB76-F1
#
_entry.id   AF-A0A2E6GB76-F1
#
_cell.length_a   1.000
_cell.length_b   1.000
_cell.length_c   1.000
_cell.angle_alpha   90.00
_cell.angle_beta   90.00
_cell.angle_gamma   90.00
#
_symmetry.space_group_name_H-M   'P 1'
#
loop_
_entity.id
_entity.type
_entity.pdbx_description
1 polymer ?
#
loop_
_entity_poly.entity_id
_entity_poly.type
_entity_poly.pdbx_seq_one_letter_code
_entity_poly.pdbx_strand_id
1 'polypeptide(L)'
;HKFMPNKFVFPGGVVDRSDSRVHARASLQLAVFKRLKKGCSAARARALAIAAIRETFEETGLVVGKREDKLLCIQSPIWKKFLSSGANPRLDQLQYIARAITPPYRSRRYDARFFLMCSDRFILEQKINQNSTDELSNISWFTLDEARSLQLPHITRIILEEVEKRISTHSDFEVPGPFIHFRYGKLVRDWQ
;
A
#
# COMPACT_ATOMS: atom_id res chain seq x y z
N HIS A 1 -0.62 -8.89 -14.62
CA HIS A 1 0.44 -8.67 -13.60
C HIS A 1 0.29 -9.80 -12.59
N LYS A 2 1.03 -10.92 -12.69
CA LYS A 2 0.66 -12.17 -11.96
C LYS A 2 1.48 -12.37 -10.69
N PHE A 3 0.90 -12.11 -9.51
CA PHE A 3 1.52 -12.40 -8.21
C PHE A 3 0.67 -13.43 -7.46
N MET A 4 1.19 -14.66 -7.33
CA MET A 4 0.65 -15.74 -6.48
C MET A 4 -0.84 -16.11 -6.69
N PRO A 5 -1.19 -16.94 -7.70
CA PRO A 5 -2.57 -17.39 -7.87
C PRO A 5 -3.09 -18.14 -6.63
N ASN A 6 -4.39 -18.00 -6.35
CA ASN A 6 -5.11 -18.64 -5.23
C ASN A 6 -4.65 -18.22 -3.82
N LYS A 7 -4.05 -17.05 -3.67
CA LYS A 7 -3.70 -16.49 -2.37
C LYS A 7 -4.29 -15.11 -2.17
N PHE A 8 -4.72 -14.84 -0.94
CA PHE A 8 -5.13 -13.50 -0.55
C PHE A 8 -3.90 -12.65 -0.24
N VAL A 9 -3.90 -11.42 -0.76
CA VAL A 9 -2.85 -10.42 -0.57
C VAL A 9 -3.50 -9.05 -0.37
N PHE A 10 -2.76 -8.12 0.22
CA PHE A 10 -3.14 -6.71 0.19
C PHE A 10 -3.00 -6.17 -1.23
N PRO A 11 -3.82 -5.16 -1.63
CA PRO A 11 -3.66 -4.52 -2.93
C PRO A 11 -2.27 -3.90 -3.04
N GLY A 12 -1.67 -3.99 -4.23
CA GLY A 12 -0.33 -3.46 -4.43
C GLY A 12 0.36 -3.95 -5.70
N GLY A 13 1.26 -3.12 -6.20
CA GLY A 13 1.97 -3.41 -7.43
C GLY A 13 3.24 -2.62 -7.60
N VAL A 14 3.66 -2.47 -8.86
CA VAL A 14 4.87 -1.73 -9.19
C VAL A 14 4.57 -0.24 -9.26
N VAL A 15 5.58 0.59 -9.05
CA VAL A 15 5.42 2.02 -9.24
C VAL A 15 5.40 2.33 -10.74
N ASP A 16 4.32 2.98 -11.17
CA ASP A 16 4.16 3.44 -12.54
C ASP A 16 4.90 4.78 -12.75
N ARG A 17 5.30 5.06 -14.00
CA ARG A 17 5.96 6.33 -14.35
C ARG A 17 5.07 7.54 -14.03
N SER A 18 3.76 7.40 -14.13
CA SER A 18 2.83 8.47 -13.79
C SER A 18 2.76 8.78 -12.29
N ASP A 19 3.07 7.83 -11.41
CA ASP A 19 3.05 8.03 -9.96
C ASP A 19 4.05 9.11 -9.51
N SER A 20 5.20 9.19 -10.17
CA SER A 20 6.21 10.21 -9.89
C SER A 20 5.79 11.63 -10.31
N ARG A 21 4.76 11.76 -11.15
CA ARG A 21 4.23 13.05 -11.63
C ARG A 21 3.06 13.56 -10.78
N VAL A 22 2.55 12.75 -9.85
CA VAL A 22 1.45 13.14 -8.97
C VAL A 22 1.98 13.92 -7.79
N HIS A 23 1.63 15.20 -7.74
CA HIS A 23 1.94 16.07 -6.61
C HIS A 23 0.70 16.17 -5.73
N ALA A 24 0.54 15.19 -4.83
CA ALA A 24 -0.54 15.21 -3.85
C ALA A 24 -0.46 16.49 -3.01
N ARG A 25 -1.62 17.09 -2.71
CA ARG A 25 -1.70 18.32 -1.91
C ARG A 25 -1.23 18.09 -0.48
N ALA A 26 -1.61 16.95 0.09
CA ALA A 26 -1.16 16.52 1.40
C ALA A 26 0.09 15.65 1.24
N SER A 27 1.16 16.05 1.92
CA SER A 27 2.42 15.29 1.95
C SER A 27 2.38 14.22 3.04
N LEU A 28 3.23 13.20 2.90
CA LEU A 28 3.49 12.24 3.98
C LEU A 28 3.90 12.97 5.26
N GLN A 29 3.52 12.42 6.41
CA GLN A 29 4.05 12.86 7.70
C GLN A 29 5.59 12.83 7.68
N LEU A 30 6.23 13.80 8.33
CA LEU A 30 7.68 14.00 8.22
C LEU A 30 8.46 12.74 8.63
N ALA A 31 8.06 12.07 9.72
CA ALA A 31 8.71 10.84 10.18
C ALA A 31 8.54 9.68 9.21
N VAL A 32 7.33 9.49 8.67
CA VAL A 32 7.06 8.51 7.62
C VAL A 32 7.96 8.77 6.41
N PHE A 33 8.03 10.02 5.96
CA PHE A 33 8.87 10.41 4.82
C PHE A 33 10.37 10.18 5.08
N LYS A 34 10.87 10.54 6.28
CA LYS A 34 12.26 10.31 6.69
C LYS A 34 12.60 8.82 6.67
N ARG A 35 11.75 7.95 7.23
CA ARG A 35 11.96 6.49 7.20
C ARG A 35 11.89 5.94 5.79
N LEU A 36 10.92 6.36 4.98
CA LEU A 36 10.75 5.86 3.62
C LEU A 36 11.92 6.23 2.69
N LYS A 37 12.55 7.39 2.92
CA LYS A 37 13.80 7.79 2.21
C LYS A 37 15.02 6.96 2.59
N LYS A 38 15.00 6.19 3.70
CA LYS A 38 16.09 5.27 4.04
C LYS A 38 16.13 4.13 3.01
N GLY A 39 16.92 4.32 1.96
CA GLY A 39 17.10 3.36 0.87
C GLY A 39 16.50 3.78 -0.48
N CYS A 40 16.02 5.02 -0.64
CA CYS A 40 15.68 5.56 -1.96
C CYS A 40 15.68 7.11 -2.00
N SER A 41 15.58 7.69 -3.20
CA SER A 41 15.46 9.14 -3.36
C SER A 41 14.15 9.71 -2.80
N ALA A 42 14.11 11.02 -2.56
CA ALA A 42 12.90 11.73 -2.13
C ALA A 42 11.72 11.53 -3.09
N ALA A 43 12.01 11.61 -4.40
CA ALA A 43 11.02 11.40 -5.45
C ALA A 43 10.49 9.96 -5.42
N ARG A 44 11.37 8.97 -5.26
CA ARG A 44 10.99 7.56 -5.19
C ARG A 44 10.13 7.26 -3.96
N ALA A 45 10.44 7.85 -2.81
CA ALA A 45 9.65 7.71 -1.59
C ALA A 45 8.20 8.21 -1.79
N ARG A 46 8.03 9.40 -2.38
CA ARG A 46 6.69 9.91 -2.71
C ARG A 46 5.97 9.01 -3.71
N ALA A 47 6.67 8.58 -4.75
CA ALA A 47 6.09 7.70 -5.77
C ALA A 47 5.65 6.34 -5.21
N LEU A 48 6.34 5.79 -4.20
CA LEU A 48 5.90 4.57 -3.50
C LEU A 48 4.56 4.74 -2.81
N ALA A 49 4.38 5.86 -2.09
CA ALA A 49 3.13 6.14 -1.39
C ALA A 49 1.98 6.42 -2.36
N ILE A 50 2.26 7.15 -3.46
CA ILE A 50 1.29 7.40 -4.54
C ILE A 50 0.89 6.09 -5.23
N ALA A 51 1.85 5.21 -5.51
CA ALA A 51 1.56 3.91 -6.09
C ALA A 51 0.67 3.06 -5.19
N ALA A 52 0.89 3.06 -3.87
CA ALA A 52 0.03 2.33 -2.94
C ALA A 52 -1.45 2.77 -3.02
N ILE A 53 -1.69 4.09 -3.16
CA ILE A 53 -3.05 4.63 -3.37
C ILE A 53 -3.62 4.20 -4.72
N ARG A 54 -2.83 4.31 -5.80
CA ARG A 54 -3.27 3.92 -7.15
C ARG A 54 -3.64 2.44 -7.22
N GLU A 55 -2.77 1.56 -6.74
CA GLU A 55 -2.97 0.11 -6.77
C GLU A 55 -4.19 -0.28 -5.92
N THR A 56 -4.38 0.36 -4.75
CA THR A 56 -5.60 0.19 -3.95
C THR A 56 -6.85 0.53 -4.77
N PHE A 57 -6.84 1.65 -5.49
CA PHE A 57 -7.97 2.03 -6.35
C PHE A 57 -8.17 1.09 -7.54
N GLU A 58 -7.10 0.75 -8.26
CA GLU A 58 -7.19 -0.11 -9.46
C GLU A 58 -7.68 -1.52 -9.13
N GLU A 59 -7.22 -2.10 -8.00
CA GLU A 59 -7.57 -3.46 -7.62
C GLU A 59 -8.89 -3.56 -6.86
N THR A 60 -9.27 -2.54 -6.07
CA THR A 60 -10.46 -2.64 -5.18
C THR A 60 -11.59 -1.68 -5.51
N GLY A 61 -11.30 -0.60 -6.26
CA GLY A 61 -12.19 0.54 -6.44
C GLY A 61 -12.23 1.51 -5.25
N LEU A 62 -11.55 1.20 -4.13
CA LEU A 62 -11.52 2.09 -2.97
C LEU A 62 -10.69 3.34 -3.26
N VAL A 63 -11.28 4.51 -3.00
CA VAL A 63 -10.62 5.78 -3.20
C VAL A 63 -10.02 6.25 -1.88
N VAL A 64 -8.70 6.14 -1.77
CA VAL A 64 -7.90 6.68 -0.67
C VAL A 64 -7.60 8.15 -0.95
N GLY A 65 -8.47 9.05 -0.49
CA GLY A 65 -8.40 10.46 -0.84
C GLY A 65 -9.38 11.35 -0.07
N LYS A 66 -9.36 12.64 -0.41
CA LYS A 66 -10.27 13.64 0.15
C LYS A 66 -11.04 14.32 -0.98
N ARG A 67 -12.37 14.44 -0.81
CA ARG A 67 -13.21 15.22 -1.72
C ARG A 67 -12.82 16.68 -1.68
N GLU A 68 -12.61 17.28 -2.83
CA GLU A 68 -12.18 18.68 -2.96
C GLU A 68 -12.72 19.28 -4.27
N ASP A 69 -13.12 20.56 -4.23
CA ASP A 69 -13.70 21.25 -5.39
C ASP A 69 -12.74 21.37 -6.58
N LYS A 70 -11.45 21.56 -6.27
CA LYS A 70 -10.39 21.67 -7.27
C LYS A 70 -9.57 20.39 -7.28
N LEU A 71 -9.74 19.58 -8.31
CA LEU A 71 -8.96 18.37 -8.52
C LEU A 71 -7.57 18.66 -9.12
N LEU A 72 -6.64 17.72 -8.92
CA LEU A 72 -5.35 17.75 -9.62
C LEU A 72 -5.55 17.59 -11.13
N CYS A 73 -4.73 18.28 -11.92
CA CYS A 73 -4.71 18.11 -13.38
C CYS A 73 -3.59 17.13 -13.75
N ILE A 74 -3.97 15.88 -14.05
CA ILE A 74 -3.03 14.79 -14.35
C ILE A 74 -3.40 14.16 -15.69
N GLN A 75 -2.43 14.01 -16.59
CA GLN A 75 -2.70 13.48 -17.94
C GLN A 75 -2.82 11.95 -18.01
N SER A 76 -2.31 11.24 -17.01
CA SER A 76 -2.38 9.78 -16.96
C SER A 76 -3.83 9.27 -16.95
N PRO A 77 -4.24 8.38 -17.88
CA PRO A 77 -5.59 7.82 -17.90
C PRO A 77 -6.00 7.15 -16.58
N ILE A 78 -5.05 6.48 -15.92
CA ILE A 78 -5.27 5.82 -14.63
C ILE A 78 -5.67 6.84 -13.57
N TRP A 79 -4.90 7.93 -13.45
CA TRP A 79 -5.19 8.98 -12.49
C TRP A 79 -6.44 9.79 -12.85
N LYS A 80 -6.79 9.93 -14.13
CA LYS A 80 -8.08 10.52 -14.53
C LYS A 80 -9.27 9.70 -14.00
N LYS A 81 -9.19 8.36 -14.01
CA LYS A 81 -10.20 7.48 -13.40
C LYS A 81 -10.26 7.64 -11.88
N PHE A 82 -9.12 7.76 -11.21
CA PHE A 82 -9.11 8.04 -9.77
C PHE A 82 -9.79 9.38 -9.48
N LEU A 83 -9.41 10.44 -10.22
CA LEU A 83 -9.91 11.80 -10.01
C LEU A 83 -11.39 11.96 -10.36
N SER A 84 -11.97 11.14 -11.25
CA SER A 84 -13.41 11.17 -11.54
C SER A 84 -14.28 10.78 -10.34
N SER A 85 -13.68 10.28 -9.25
CA SER A 85 -14.34 10.12 -7.95
C SER A 85 -14.64 11.45 -7.23
N GLY A 86 -14.13 12.58 -7.73
CA GLY A 86 -14.24 13.88 -7.06
C GLY A 86 -13.26 14.06 -5.91
N ALA A 87 -12.20 13.25 -5.82
CA ALA A 87 -11.23 13.29 -4.74
C ALA A 87 -9.77 13.38 -5.20
N ASN A 88 -8.95 14.08 -4.41
CA ASN A 88 -7.49 14.10 -4.55
C ASN A 88 -6.85 13.04 -3.62
N PRO A 89 -5.73 12.41 -4.00
CA PRO A 89 -5.04 11.42 -3.16
C PRO A 89 -4.49 12.07 -1.88
N ARG A 90 -4.58 11.35 -0.74
CA ARG A 90 -4.13 11.81 0.58
C ARG A 90 -2.99 10.95 1.10
N LEU A 91 -1.79 11.54 1.21
CA LEU A 91 -0.60 10.83 1.71
C LEU A 91 -0.37 11.01 3.21
N ASP A 92 -0.91 12.07 3.81
CA ASP A 92 -0.70 12.43 5.22
C ASP A 92 -1.34 11.45 6.21
N GLN A 93 -2.12 10.50 5.71
CA GLN A 93 -2.80 9.44 6.48
C GLN A 93 -2.11 8.08 6.36
N LEU A 94 -1.10 7.96 5.49
CA LEU A 94 -0.38 6.70 5.30
C LEU A 94 0.69 6.53 6.38
N GLN A 95 0.56 5.49 7.18
CA GLN A 95 1.64 4.99 8.02
C GLN A 95 2.54 4.07 7.20
N TYR A 96 3.86 4.21 7.31
CA TYR A 96 4.80 3.25 6.74
C TYR A 96 5.15 2.19 7.78
N ILE A 97 4.62 0.98 7.58
CA ILE A 97 4.57 -0.04 8.63
C ILE A 97 5.56 -1.18 8.46
N ALA A 98 6.08 -1.42 7.24
CA ALA A 98 7.08 -2.47 7.02
C ALA A 98 7.74 -2.37 5.64
N ARG A 99 8.91 -3.00 5.52
CA ARG A 99 9.57 -3.29 4.24
C ARG A 99 9.87 -4.76 4.12
N ALA A 100 9.66 -5.34 2.95
CA ALA A 100 10.03 -6.72 2.70
C ALA A 100 10.73 -6.88 1.35
N ILE A 101 11.92 -7.50 1.35
CA ILE A 101 12.65 -7.84 0.14
C ILE A 101 12.50 -9.33 -0.13
N THR A 102 12.01 -9.68 -1.31
CA THR A 102 11.91 -11.07 -1.74
C THR A 102 13.29 -11.73 -1.80
N PRO A 103 13.42 -12.99 -1.30
CA PRO A 103 14.69 -13.70 -1.29
C PRO A 103 15.36 -13.79 -2.68
N PRO A 104 16.71 -13.84 -2.73
CA PRO A 104 17.46 -13.78 -3.98
C PRO A 104 17.21 -14.98 -4.92
N TYR A 105 16.84 -16.14 -4.38
CA TYR A 105 16.59 -17.36 -5.17
C TYR A 105 15.20 -17.43 -5.83
N ARG A 106 14.35 -16.40 -5.66
CA ARG A 106 13.05 -16.34 -6.34
C ARG A 106 13.22 -15.67 -7.71
N SER A 107 12.58 -16.26 -8.74
CA SER A 107 12.60 -15.73 -10.12
C SER A 107 11.96 -14.35 -10.28
N ARG A 108 11.00 -14.00 -9.40
CA ARG A 108 10.44 -12.65 -9.28
C ARG A 108 10.77 -12.10 -7.91
N ARG A 109 11.30 -10.88 -7.88
CA ARG A 109 11.72 -10.21 -6.65
C ARG A 109 11.09 -8.83 -6.55
N TYR A 110 10.66 -8.51 -5.34
CA TYR A 110 10.07 -7.24 -4.98
C TYR A 110 10.80 -6.66 -3.77
N ASP A 111 10.90 -5.34 -3.74
CA ASP A 111 11.28 -4.57 -2.57
C ASP A 111 10.03 -3.79 -2.13
N ALA A 112 9.15 -4.50 -1.42
CA ALA A 112 7.81 -4.05 -1.10
C ALA A 112 7.83 -3.12 0.13
N ARG A 113 7.04 -2.05 0.06
CA ARG A 113 6.78 -1.14 1.17
C ARG A 113 5.31 -1.27 1.52
N PHE A 114 5.02 -1.56 2.77
CA PHE A 114 3.67 -1.73 3.26
C PHE A 114 3.22 -0.47 3.98
N PHE A 115 2.01 -0.04 3.64
CA PHE A 115 1.37 1.11 4.25
C PHE A 115 0.09 0.69 4.97
N LEU A 116 -0.19 1.34 6.09
CA LEU A 116 -1.43 1.20 6.84
C LEU A 116 -2.16 2.53 6.84
N MET A 117 -3.48 2.48 6.71
CA MET A 117 -4.35 3.63 6.85
C MET A 117 -5.63 3.20 7.56
N CYS A 118 -6.12 4.02 8.48
CA CYS A 118 -7.42 3.82 9.11
C CYS A 118 -8.52 4.37 8.20
N SER A 119 -9.66 3.69 8.14
CA SER A 119 -10.70 3.91 7.11
C SER A 119 -11.59 5.13 7.30
N ASP A 120 -11.33 5.98 8.29
CA ASP A 120 -12.31 6.91 8.84
C ASP A 120 -12.91 7.91 7.82
N ARG A 121 -12.21 9.00 7.49
CA ARG A 121 -12.73 10.15 6.74
C ARG A 121 -12.18 10.21 5.32
N PHE A 122 -11.27 9.30 4.97
CA PHE A 122 -10.44 9.39 3.77
C PHE A 122 -10.53 8.16 2.86
N ILE A 123 -11.36 7.17 3.22
CA ILE A 123 -11.77 6.12 2.28
C ILE A 123 -13.15 6.51 1.75
N LEU A 124 -13.22 6.84 0.47
CA LEU A 124 -14.47 7.04 -0.23
C LEU A 124 -14.81 5.73 -0.94
N GLU A 125 -15.86 5.07 -0.47
CA GLU A 125 -16.34 3.85 -1.12
C GLU A 125 -16.97 4.20 -2.47
N GLN A 126 -16.35 3.72 -3.54
CA GLN A 126 -17.11 3.30 -4.71
C GLN A 126 -17.41 1.82 -4.51
N LYS A 127 -18.59 1.36 -4.96
CA LYS A 127 -18.98 -0.06 -4.89
C LYS A 127 -17.75 -0.92 -5.20
N ILE A 128 -17.33 -1.76 -4.25
CA ILE A 128 -16.22 -2.70 -4.44
C ILE A 128 -16.42 -3.33 -5.81
N ASN A 129 -15.45 -3.15 -6.70
CA ASN A 129 -15.63 -3.53 -8.09
C ASN A 129 -15.55 -5.05 -8.22
N GLN A 130 -16.66 -5.72 -7.93
CA GLN A 130 -16.81 -7.17 -8.10
C GLN A 130 -16.75 -7.59 -9.58
N ASN A 131 -16.79 -6.63 -10.51
CA ASN A 131 -16.78 -6.87 -11.95
C ASN A 131 -15.37 -6.75 -12.57
N SER A 132 -14.28 -6.82 -11.78
CA SER A 132 -12.95 -7.01 -12.36
C SER A 132 -12.85 -8.41 -12.95
N THR A 133 -13.02 -8.48 -14.26
CA THR A 133 -12.90 -9.70 -15.05
C THR A 133 -11.53 -10.38 -14.85
N ASP A 134 -11.61 -11.68 -14.58
CA ASP A 134 -10.66 -12.76 -14.91
C ASP A 134 -9.46 -13.14 -14.01
N GLU A 135 -9.02 -12.39 -12.99
CA GLU A 135 -7.90 -12.87 -12.13
C GLU A 135 -7.97 -12.53 -10.62
N LEU A 136 -8.93 -11.71 -10.16
CA LEU A 136 -9.09 -11.28 -8.75
C LEU A 136 -10.50 -11.63 -8.23
N SER A 137 -10.75 -12.90 -7.97
CA SER A 137 -12.12 -13.40 -7.81
C SER A 137 -12.77 -13.21 -6.43
N ASN A 138 -12.16 -12.53 -5.45
CA ASN A 138 -12.81 -12.22 -4.16
C ASN A 138 -12.15 -11.02 -3.45
N ILE A 139 -12.63 -9.79 -3.69
CA ILE A 139 -12.31 -8.62 -2.85
C ILE A 139 -13.33 -8.57 -1.71
N SER A 140 -12.87 -8.56 -0.48
CA SER A 140 -13.73 -8.53 0.70
C SER A 140 -13.03 -7.90 1.89
N TRP A 141 -13.81 -7.34 2.80
CA TRP A 141 -13.33 -6.96 4.12
C TRP A 141 -13.27 -8.20 5.00
N PHE A 142 -12.16 -8.35 5.73
CA PHE A 142 -11.95 -9.42 6.68
C PHE A 142 -11.55 -8.83 8.02
N THR A 143 -12.08 -9.41 9.10
CA THR A 143 -11.48 -9.27 10.43
C THR A 143 -10.09 -9.89 10.45
N LEU A 144 -9.28 -9.53 11.45
CA LEU A 144 -7.94 -10.13 11.61
C LEU A 144 -8.03 -11.66 11.80
N ASP A 145 -9.05 -12.14 12.53
CA ASP A 145 -9.26 -13.57 12.77
C ASP A 145 -9.65 -14.32 11.48
N GLU A 146 -10.57 -13.76 10.69
CA GLU A 146 -10.93 -14.33 9.37
C GLU A 146 -9.71 -14.34 8.44
N ALA A 147 -8.96 -13.24 8.37
CA ALA A 147 -7.79 -13.13 7.51
C ALA A 147 -6.73 -14.21 7.81
N ARG A 148 -6.52 -14.57 9.09
CA ARG A 148 -5.58 -15.64 9.48
C ARG A 148 -5.98 -17.01 8.96
N SER A 149 -7.27 -17.24 8.74
CA SER A 149 -7.81 -18.50 8.22
C SER A 149 -7.65 -18.63 6.70
N LEU A 150 -7.27 -17.55 6.00
CA LEU A 150 -7.06 -17.54 4.55
C LEU A 150 -5.71 -18.16 4.13
N GLN A 151 -5.64 -18.55 2.86
CA GLN A 151 -4.37 -18.93 2.23
C GLN A 151 -3.53 -17.69 1.94
N LEU A 152 -2.66 -17.35 2.90
CA LEU A 152 -1.80 -16.16 2.83
C LEU A 152 -0.33 -16.53 2.52
N PRO A 153 0.39 -15.71 1.73
CA PRO A 153 1.84 -15.75 1.70
C PRO A 153 2.44 -15.48 3.08
N HIS A 154 3.60 -16.07 3.37
CA HIS A 154 4.28 -15.89 4.66
C HIS A 154 4.49 -14.42 5.02
N ILE A 155 4.88 -13.59 4.03
CA ILE A 155 5.05 -12.16 4.27
C ILE A 155 3.75 -11.48 4.68
N THR A 156 2.62 -11.81 4.04
CA THR A 156 1.31 -11.23 4.37
C THR A 156 0.91 -11.55 5.81
N ARG A 157 1.25 -12.75 6.32
CA ARG A 157 1.04 -13.11 7.73
C ARG A 157 1.85 -12.22 8.69
N ILE A 158 3.14 -12.01 8.41
CA ILE A 158 3.99 -11.10 9.21
C ILE A 158 3.42 -9.68 9.22
N ILE A 159 2.90 -9.21 8.08
CA ILE A 159 2.31 -7.87 7.99
C ILE A 159 1.00 -7.79 8.78
N LEU A 160 0.16 -8.83 8.79
CA LEU A 160 -1.04 -8.86 9.64
C LEU A 160 -0.71 -8.78 11.13
N GLU A 161 0.34 -9.48 11.59
CA GLU A 161 0.81 -9.37 12.98
C GLU A 161 1.25 -7.93 13.33
N GLU A 162 1.93 -7.25 12.39
CA GLU A 162 2.33 -5.85 12.58
C GLU A 162 1.12 -4.90 12.59
N VAL A 163 0.11 -5.14 11.75
CA VAL A 163 -1.14 -4.37 11.73
C VAL A 163 -1.87 -4.52 13.07
N GLU A 164 -2.04 -5.75 13.57
CA GLU A 164 -2.69 -6.01 14.86
C GLU A 164 -1.95 -5.33 16.02
N LYS A 165 -0.62 -5.42 16.04
CA LYS A 165 0.21 -4.74 17.04
C LYS A 165 -0.02 -3.23 17.01
N ARG A 166 -0.11 -2.63 15.84
CA ARG A 166 -0.33 -1.18 15.69
C ARG A 166 -1.72 -0.76 16.15
N ILE A 167 -2.74 -1.55 15.83
CA ILE A 167 -4.12 -1.30 16.26
C ILE A 167 -4.22 -1.38 17.78
N SER A 168 -3.73 -2.47 18.39
CA SER A 168 -3.80 -2.67 19.85
C SER A 168 -3.05 -1.61 20.65
N THR A 169 -1.94 -1.11 20.12
CA THR A 169 -1.11 -0.08 20.79
C THR A 169 -1.46 1.35 20.42
N HIS A 170 -2.46 1.57 19.55
CA HIS A 170 -2.79 2.90 19.00
C HIS A 170 -1.55 3.62 18.44
N SER A 171 -0.71 2.87 17.73
CA SER A 171 0.57 3.35 17.20
C SER A 171 0.39 4.55 16.27
N ASP A 172 1.23 5.56 16.46
CA ASP A 172 1.26 6.76 15.63
C ASP A 172 2.15 6.61 14.38
N PHE A 173 2.38 7.73 13.69
CA PHE A 173 3.21 7.80 12.49
C PHE A 173 4.72 7.68 12.76
N GLU A 174 5.16 7.80 14.01
CA GLU A 174 6.58 7.74 14.43
C GLU A 174 7.05 6.29 14.60
N VAL A 175 6.16 5.37 14.96
CA VAL A 175 6.51 3.97 15.27
C VAL A 175 7.17 3.26 14.06
N PRO A 176 8.41 2.79 14.20
CA PRO A 176 9.14 2.11 13.14
C PRO A 176 8.52 0.74 12.82
N GLY A 177 8.76 0.27 11.60
CA GLY A 177 8.26 -1.00 11.10
C GLY A 177 9.37 -2.04 10.91
N PRO A 178 9.05 -3.33 10.87
CA PRO A 178 10.03 -4.36 10.56
C PRO A 178 10.58 -4.22 9.13
N PHE A 179 11.88 -4.46 8.99
CA PHE A 179 12.57 -4.68 7.73
C PHE A 179 12.89 -6.16 7.56
N ILE A 180 12.16 -6.81 6.67
CA ILE A 180 12.24 -8.25 6.43
C ILE A 180 13.06 -8.47 5.17
N HIS A 181 14.22 -9.11 5.30
CA HIS A 181 15.11 -9.39 4.18
C HIS A 181 15.84 -10.73 4.38
N PHE A 182 16.71 -11.08 3.43
CA PHE A 182 17.49 -12.32 3.50
C PHE A 182 18.98 -12.00 3.52
N ARG A 183 19.68 -12.55 4.50
CA ARG A 183 21.15 -12.47 4.64
C ARG A 183 21.70 -13.88 4.81
N TYR A 184 22.67 -14.27 3.98
CA TYR A 184 23.27 -15.61 3.99
C TYR A 184 22.22 -16.75 3.97
N GLY A 185 21.18 -16.60 3.14
CA GLY A 185 20.09 -17.58 3.00
C GLY A 185 19.07 -17.60 4.14
N LYS A 186 19.28 -16.83 5.22
CA LYS A 186 18.38 -16.76 6.38
C LYS A 186 17.50 -15.52 6.33
N LEU A 187 16.25 -15.67 6.75
CA LEU A 187 15.34 -14.55 6.96
C LEU A 187 15.86 -13.69 8.14
N VAL A 188 15.95 -12.39 7.93
CA VAL A 188 16.38 -11.40 8.93
C VAL A 188 15.25 -10.38 9.12
N ARG A 189 15.00 -10.00 10.36
CA ARG A 189 14.03 -8.97 10.76
C ARG A 189 14.74 -7.86 11.52
N ASP A 190 15.06 -6.78 10.82
CA ASP A 190 15.58 -5.53 11.40
C ASP A 190 14.43 -4.52 11.62
N TRP A 191 14.75 -3.29 12.03
CA TRP A 191 13.78 -2.19 12.22
C TRP A 191 14.25 -0.92 11.49
N GLN A 192 13.31 -0.10 10.99
CA GLN A 192 13.59 1.05 10.11
C GLN A 192 13.39 2.41 10.75
#